data_AF-K1QLY0-F1
#
_entry.id   AF-K1QLY0-F1
#
_cell.length_a   1.000
_cell.length_b   1.000
_cell.length_c   1.000
_cell.angle_alpha   90.00
_cell.angle_beta   90.00
_cell.angle_gamma   90.00
#
_symmetry.space_group_name_H-M   'P 1'
#
loop_
_entity.id
_entity.type
_entity.pdbx_description
1 polymer ?
#
loop_
_entity_poly.entity_id
_entity_poly.type
_entity_poly.pdbx_seq_one_letter_code
_entity_poly.pdbx_strand_id
1 'polypeptide(L)'
;MDSQVLAEKTAEERGIVQRKRKRKRKSELNIGEVEAQQYHSGILKKVTNVHKDLISKAIKVGCIQDKKEYNGSSSSIKTVENKSVCAEGSSAVRLSECVNRVCSNDWNRPRLCQIDSETYIIPNNSTFLLSDFRHHKNMYPRTNMEKYDLIVLDPPWQNKSVKRKKMYGSLKDEDLLDISMEDLAAPGCVVVVWVTNRMKHIKFVKDTLFPRWSVTCVAEWQWLKITKFGEMTQDINSDHKKPYEMILIGRYNEFKLSYKEWTAPSPTNKTKREKECYKIPACDWKSGITDLCGEGISNDEGPCEAIGATGNKKKELGSFPESYVIISVPCALHSNKPPLIEVLKRYLKDDPRCLELFARNLWPNWTSLGNEVCTSWPVKQLFIPLFS
;
A
#
# COMPACT_ATOMS: atom_id res chain seq x y z
N MET A 1 34.36 26.26 74.22
CA MET A 1 33.10 25.50 74.09
C MET A 1 32.38 26.14 72.92
N ASP A 2 32.36 25.59 71.71
CA ASP A 2 32.46 24.19 71.34
C ASP A 2 33.12 23.99 69.98
N SER A 3 33.95 22.96 69.94
CA SER A 3 34.51 22.35 68.75
C SER A 3 33.45 21.47 68.10
N GLN A 4 32.98 21.83 66.90
CA GLN A 4 32.37 20.89 65.94
C GLN A 4 32.01 21.64 64.64
N VAL A 5 32.97 21.80 63.71
CA VAL A 5 32.72 21.72 62.26
C VAL A 5 34.07 21.38 61.60
N LEU A 6 34.38 20.09 61.50
CA LEU A 6 35.50 19.59 60.68
C LEU A 6 35.02 18.36 59.91
N ALA A 7 34.34 18.58 58.79
CA ALA A 7 34.18 17.63 57.70
C ALA A 7 33.64 18.38 56.47
N GLU A 8 34.04 17.94 55.28
CA GLU A 8 33.54 18.37 53.96
C GLU A 8 34.27 19.55 53.29
N LYS A 9 35.60 19.48 53.30
CA LYS A 9 36.38 19.76 52.07
C LYS A 9 36.49 18.46 51.27
N THR A 10 35.71 18.32 50.21
CA THR A 10 36.04 17.60 48.95
C THR A 10 34.78 17.36 48.12
N ALA A 11 34.56 18.15 47.07
CA ALA A 11 34.00 17.70 45.79
C ALA A 11 33.55 18.91 44.94
N GLU A 12 34.49 19.69 44.40
CA GLU A 12 34.14 20.69 43.39
C GLU A 12 35.11 20.75 42.21
N GLU A 13 35.71 19.61 41.87
CA GLU A 13 36.49 19.46 40.63
C GLU A 13 36.20 18.12 39.96
N ARG A 14 35.05 18.00 39.26
CA ARG A 14 34.86 16.97 38.21
C ARG A 14 34.04 17.49 37.03
N GLY A 15 34.78 17.93 36.01
CA GLY A 15 34.51 17.59 34.62
C GLY A 15 33.32 18.27 33.94
N ILE A 16 33.56 19.47 33.40
CA ILE A 16 32.76 19.99 32.28
C ILE A 16 32.99 19.07 31.08
N VAL A 17 32.14 18.07 30.90
CA VAL A 17 32.09 17.28 29.67
C VAL A 17 31.52 18.18 28.57
N GLN A 18 32.41 18.82 27.82
CA GLN A 18 32.04 19.51 26.59
C GLN A 18 31.31 18.52 25.67
N ARG A 19 30.00 18.72 25.50
CA ARG A 19 29.20 18.01 24.50
C ARG A 19 29.84 18.24 23.13
N LYS A 20 30.52 17.23 22.59
CA LYS A 20 31.02 17.23 21.21
C LYS A 20 29.85 17.59 20.29
N ARG A 21 29.84 18.83 19.77
CA ARG A 21 28.95 19.24 18.68
C ARG A 21 29.13 18.21 17.56
N LYS A 22 28.05 17.51 17.19
CA LYS A 22 28.07 16.63 16.01
C LYS A 22 28.56 17.47 14.83
N ARG A 23 29.75 17.12 14.32
CA ARG A 23 30.33 17.75 13.13
C ARG A 23 29.28 17.67 12.02
N LYS A 24 28.78 18.82 11.57
CA LYS A 24 27.97 18.92 10.34
C LYS A 24 28.85 18.33 9.24
N ARG A 25 28.39 17.25 8.60
CA ARG A 25 29.18 16.55 7.59
C ARG A 25 29.45 17.53 6.44
N LYS A 26 30.72 17.77 6.14
CA LYS A 26 31.21 18.65 5.06
C LYS A 26 31.65 17.79 3.85
N SER A 27 30.98 16.66 3.61
CA SER A 27 31.37 15.72 2.56
C SER A 27 30.40 15.79 1.40
N GLU A 28 30.94 15.65 0.20
CA GLU A 28 30.20 15.35 -1.01
C GLU A 28 29.28 14.14 -0.79
N LEU A 29 28.10 14.17 -1.42
CA LEU A 29 27.11 13.12 -1.32
C LEU A 29 27.69 11.82 -1.87
N ASN A 30 27.38 10.69 -1.23
CA ASN A 30 27.72 9.40 -1.82
C ASN A 30 26.83 9.11 -3.05
N ILE A 31 27.25 8.18 -3.91
CA ILE A 31 26.54 7.87 -5.15
C ILE A 31 25.06 7.51 -4.93
N GLY A 32 24.75 6.77 -3.86
CA GLY A 32 23.37 6.42 -3.52
C GLY A 32 22.54 7.61 -3.04
N GLU A 33 23.17 8.61 -2.41
CA GLU A 33 22.52 9.88 -2.06
C GLU A 33 22.25 10.74 -3.31
N VAL A 34 23.19 10.78 -4.26
CA VAL A 34 23.01 11.49 -5.54
C VAL A 34 21.88 10.86 -6.36
N GLU A 35 21.89 9.53 -6.50
CA GLU A 35 20.81 8.80 -7.18
C GLU A 35 19.44 9.05 -6.53
N ALA A 36 19.39 9.03 -5.20
CA ALA A 36 18.15 9.30 -4.47
C ALA A 36 17.66 10.74 -4.74
N GLN A 37 18.56 11.73 -4.73
CA GLN A 37 18.20 13.11 -5.04
C GLN A 37 17.69 13.27 -6.47
N GLN A 38 18.38 12.66 -7.45
CA GLN A 38 17.97 12.70 -8.85
C GLN A 38 16.59 12.06 -9.04
N TYR A 39 16.38 10.86 -8.49
CA TYR A 39 15.11 10.14 -8.54
C TYR A 39 13.97 10.99 -7.95
N HIS A 40 14.15 11.51 -6.74
CA HIS A 40 13.11 12.32 -6.10
C HIS A 40 12.90 13.66 -6.82
N SER A 41 13.93 14.29 -7.36
CA SER A 41 13.79 15.55 -8.10
C SER A 41 12.81 15.44 -9.29
N GLY A 42 12.83 14.31 -10.00
CA GLY A 42 11.87 14.01 -11.06
C GLY A 42 10.44 13.94 -10.54
N ILE A 43 10.24 13.29 -9.39
CA ILE A 43 8.93 13.20 -8.72
C ILE A 43 8.45 14.58 -8.25
N LEU A 44 9.32 15.40 -7.65
CA LEU A 44 8.94 16.73 -7.14
C LEU A 44 8.37 17.61 -8.25
N LYS A 45 9.00 17.60 -9.43
CA LYS A 45 8.52 18.36 -10.59
C LYS A 45 7.10 17.91 -10.98
N LYS A 46 6.87 16.60 -11.10
CA LYS A 46 5.57 16.02 -11.45
C LYS A 46 4.50 16.37 -10.41
N VAL A 47 4.77 16.09 -9.14
CA VAL A 47 3.85 16.32 -8.02
C VAL A 47 3.49 17.80 -7.88
N THR A 48 4.46 18.71 -8.03
CA THR A 48 4.22 20.16 -7.95
C THR A 48 3.30 20.64 -9.07
N ASN A 49 3.48 20.13 -10.30
CA ASN A 49 2.65 20.51 -11.42
C ASN A 49 1.20 20.04 -11.25
N VAL A 50 1.01 18.77 -10.87
CA VAL A 50 -0.34 18.22 -10.62
C VAL A 50 -1.02 18.92 -9.45
N HIS A 51 -0.26 19.21 -8.38
CA HIS A 51 -0.78 19.96 -7.24
C HIS A 51 -1.35 21.32 -7.65
N LYS A 52 -0.58 22.13 -8.40
CA LYS A 52 -1.04 23.45 -8.86
C LYS A 52 -2.31 23.36 -9.70
N ASP A 53 -2.35 22.44 -10.67
CA ASP A 53 -3.51 22.27 -11.55
C ASP A 53 -4.76 21.79 -10.80
N LEU A 54 -4.61 20.73 -9.99
CA LEU A 54 -5.74 20.12 -9.30
C LEU A 54 -6.30 21.03 -8.20
N ILE A 55 -5.45 21.71 -7.42
CA ILE A 55 -5.92 22.63 -6.38
C ILE A 55 -6.64 23.82 -7.00
N SER A 56 -6.14 24.37 -8.11
CA SER A 56 -6.84 25.44 -8.83
C SER A 56 -8.25 25.00 -9.27
N LYS A 57 -8.39 23.79 -9.81
CA LYS A 57 -9.69 23.22 -10.20
C LYS A 57 -10.56 22.96 -8.98
N ALA A 58 -10.02 22.38 -7.91
CA ALA A 58 -10.73 22.04 -6.68
C ALA A 58 -11.30 23.26 -5.97
N ILE A 59 -10.57 24.39 -5.95
CA ILE A 59 -11.06 25.66 -5.43
C ILE A 59 -12.22 26.18 -6.29
N LYS A 60 -12.08 26.14 -7.63
CA LYS A 60 -13.15 26.59 -8.55
C LYS A 60 -14.45 25.81 -8.41
N VAL A 61 -14.38 24.52 -8.09
CA VAL A 61 -15.57 23.68 -7.87
C VAL A 61 -16.04 23.66 -6.40
N GLY A 62 -15.40 24.42 -5.51
CA GLY A 62 -15.78 24.51 -4.09
C GLY A 62 -15.43 23.29 -3.23
N CYS A 63 -14.61 22.35 -3.73
CA CYS A 63 -14.17 21.18 -2.97
C CYS A 63 -13.11 21.52 -1.90
N ILE A 64 -12.41 22.64 -2.06
CA ILE A 64 -11.40 23.14 -1.11
C ILE A 64 -11.74 24.58 -0.77
N GLN A 65 -11.85 24.87 0.52
CA GLN A 65 -12.14 26.22 1.03
C GLN A 65 -10.91 27.12 0.88
N ASP A 66 -11.12 28.36 0.41
CA ASP A 66 -10.07 29.36 0.44
C ASP A 66 -9.77 29.74 1.90
N LYS A 67 -8.49 29.72 2.27
CA LYS A 67 -8.01 30.10 3.61
C LYS A 67 -8.47 31.50 4.01
N LYS A 68 -8.75 32.39 3.05
CA LYS A 68 -9.18 33.77 3.29
C LYS A 68 -10.64 33.91 3.71
N GLU A 69 -11.50 32.94 3.43
CA GLU A 69 -12.94 33.01 3.75
C GLU A 69 -13.30 32.30 5.07
N TYR A 70 -12.34 31.67 5.75
CA TYR A 70 -12.57 30.97 7.02
C TYR A 70 -12.65 31.97 8.19
N ASN A 71 -13.80 32.64 8.32
CA ASN A 71 -14.21 33.25 9.58
C ASN A 71 -14.76 32.16 10.51
N GLY A 72 -14.01 31.86 11.56
CA GLY A 72 -14.29 30.78 12.49
C GLY A 72 -15.72 30.79 13.01
N SER A 73 -16.51 29.82 12.56
CA SER A 73 -17.76 29.41 13.20
C SER A 73 -17.62 27.92 13.53
N SER A 74 -17.23 27.66 14.78
CA SER A 74 -17.24 26.31 15.34
C SER A 74 -18.71 25.95 15.60
N SER A 75 -19.35 25.30 14.63
CA SER A 75 -20.66 24.69 14.85
C SER A 75 -20.48 23.41 15.65
N SER A 76 -20.90 23.44 16.90
CA SER A 76 -20.98 22.28 17.78
C SER A 76 -21.94 21.26 17.17
N ILE A 77 -21.39 20.18 16.61
CA ILE A 77 -22.19 19.02 16.20
C ILE A 77 -22.74 18.39 17.48
N LYS A 78 -24.06 18.42 17.64
CA LYS A 78 -24.75 17.73 18.75
C LYS A 78 -24.56 16.23 18.58
N THR A 79 -23.97 15.60 19.60
CA THR A 79 -23.91 14.14 19.75
C THR A 79 -25.33 13.59 19.77
N VAL A 80 -25.69 12.81 18.74
CA VAL A 80 -26.92 12.01 18.76
C VAL A 80 -26.56 10.70 19.44
N GLU A 81 -27.02 10.52 20.67
CA GLU A 81 -27.00 9.21 21.34
C GLU A 81 -27.95 8.26 20.61
N ASN A 82 -27.39 7.38 19.79
CA ASN A 82 -28.16 6.27 19.24
C ASN A 82 -28.24 5.15 20.29
N LYS A 83 -29.45 4.94 20.82
CA LYS A 83 -29.81 3.76 21.62
C LYS A 83 -29.45 2.49 20.84
N SER A 84 -28.67 1.63 21.48
CA SER A 84 -28.36 0.28 21.03
C SER A 84 -29.64 -0.52 20.81
N VAL A 85 -29.93 -0.86 19.56
CA VAL A 85 -30.91 -1.90 19.24
C VAL A 85 -30.17 -3.23 19.33
N CYS A 86 -30.41 -3.96 20.42
CA CYS A 86 -30.04 -5.36 20.55
C CYS A 86 -30.97 -6.20 19.68
N ALA A 87 -30.42 -6.96 18.73
CA ALA A 87 -31.03 -8.15 18.13
C ALA A 87 -29.94 -8.92 17.37
N GLU A 88 -29.79 -10.24 17.39
CA GLU A 88 -30.40 -11.35 18.12
C GLU A 88 -29.37 -12.48 17.95
N GLY A 89 -29.11 -13.26 19.01
CA GLY A 89 -28.57 -14.63 18.90
C GLY A 89 -27.14 -14.83 18.38
N SER A 90 -26.16 -13.99 18.71
CA SER A 90 -24.74 -14.34 18.48
C SER A 90 -24.05 -14.59 19.81
N SER A 91 -23.58 -15.82 20.05
CA SER A 91 -22.62 -16.10 21.12
C SER A 91 -21.47 -15.09 21.03
N ALA A 92 -21.12 -14.45 22.14
CA ALA A 92 -19.96 -13.58 22.21
C ALA A 92 -18.72 -14.38 21.82
N VAL A 93 -18.03 -13.96 20.75
CA VAL A 93 -16.83 -14.62 20.24
C VAL A 93 -15.64 -14.04 20.97
N ARG A 94 -14.69 -14.87 21.42
CA ARG A 94 -13.45 -14.35 21.99
C ARG A 94 -12.49 -13.91 20.90
N LEU A 95 -11.74 -12.82 21.08
CA LEU A 95 -10.76 -12.39 20.07
C LEU A 95 -9.75 -13.51 19.76
N SER A 96 -9.35 -14.28 20.78
CA SER A 96 -8.46 -15.43 20.64
C SER A 96 -9.00 -16.54 19.74
N GLU A 97 -10.31 -16.64 19.55
CA GLU A 97 -10.95 -17.59 18.65
C GLU A 97 -10.89 -17.13 17.18
N CYS A 98 -10.76 -15.82 16.94
CA CYS A 98 -10.58 -15.24 15.61
C CYS A 98 -9.10 -15.26 15.17
N VAL A 99 -8.16 -15.20 16.12
CA VAL A 99 -6.72 -15.16 15.83
C VAL A 99 -6.27 -16.42 15.10
N ASN A 100 -5.51 -16.25 14.02
CA ASN A 100 -4.99 -17.32 13.16
C ASN A 100 -6.07 -18.17 12.46
N ARG A 101 -7.34 -17.72 12.47
CA ARG A 101 -8.45 -18.37 11.77
C ARG A 101 -9.04 -17.46 10.71
N VAL A 102 -9.50 -18.07 9.63
CA VAL A 102 -10.24 -17.37 8.58
C VAL A 102 -11.64 -17.09 9.10
N CYS A 103 -12.01 -15.82 9.12
CA CYS A 103 -13.34 -15.35 9.46
C CYS A 103 -13.98 -14.69 8.24
N SER A 104 -15.27 -14.90 8.00
CA SER A 104 -15.99 -14.30 6.89
C SER A 104 -17.33 -13.73 7.33
N ASN A 105 -17.77 -12.68 6.63
CA ASN A 105 -19.16 -12.30 6.53
C ASN A 105 -19.59 -12.50 5.08
N ASP A 106 -20.18 -13.66 4.80
CA ASP A 106 -20.63 -14.03 3.46
C ASP A 106 -22.00 -13.44 3.10
N TRP A 107 -22.53 -12.54 3.93
CA TRP A 107 -23.80 -11.88 3.69
C TRP A 107 -23.59 -10.66 2.79
N ASN A 108 -24.60 -10.36 1.98
CA ASN A 108 -24.68 -9.15 1.16
C ASN A 108 -24.95 -7.85 1.96
N ARG A 109 -24.88 -7.91 3.30
CA ARG A 109 -25.06 -6.76 4.21
C ARG A 109 -24.02 -6.76 5.34
N PRO A 110 -23.64 -5.59 5.88
CA PRO A 110 -22.78 -5.53 7.06
C PRO A 110 -23.41 -6.23 8.26
N ARG A 111 -22.58 -6.83 9.11
CA ARG A 111 -22.99 -7.53 10.33
C ARG A 111 -22.33 -6.88 11.55
N LEU A 112 -23.11 -6.74 12.63
CA LEU A 112 -22.54 -6.47 13.94
C LEU A 112 -22.04 -7.78 14.54
N CYS A 113 -20.81 -7.77 15.03
CA CYS A 113 -20.18 -8.90 15.70
C CYS A 113 -19.64 -8.44 17.05
N GLN A 114 -20.01 -9.12 18.13
CA GLN A 114 -19.44 -8.88 19.44
C GLN A 114 -18.21 -9.76 19.62
N ILE A 115 -17.03 -9.12 19.71
CA ILE A 115 -15.75 -9.78 19.94
C ILE A 115 -15.22 -9.28 21.28
N ASP A 116 -15.08 -10.20 22.24
CA ASP A 116 -14.87 -9.88 23.66
C ASP A 116 -15.90 -8.84 24.18
N SER A 117 -15.44 -7.68 24.66
CA SER A 117 -16.27 -6.60 25.20
C SER A 117 -16.63 -5.52 24.17
N GLU A 118 -16.11 -5.62 22.94
CA GLU A 118 -16.28 -4.61 21.91
C GLU A 118 -17.22 -5.11 20.81
N THR A 119 -17.95 -4.17 20.20
CA THR A 119 -18.77 -4.46 19.02
C THR A 119 -18.05 -3.97 17.79
N TYR A 120 -18.02 -4.80 16.75
CA TYR A 120 -17.40 -4.55 15.46
C TYR A 120 -18.44 -4.61 14.34
N ILE A 121 -18.24 -3.80 13.29
CA ILE A 121 -18.97 -3.95 12.04
C ILE A 121 -18.09 -4.71 11.06
N ILE A 122 -18.58 -5.86 10.63
CA ILE A 122 -17.95 -6.68 9.61
C ILE A 122 -18.66 -6.37 8.28
N PRO A 123 -17.96 -5.80 7.27
CA PRO A 123 -18.55 -5.47 5.99
C PRO A 123 -19.13 -6.68 5.26
N ASN A 124 -20.06 -6.44 4.34
CA ASN A 124 -20.64 -7.49 3.50
C ASN A 124 -19.59 -8.16 2.61
N ASN A 125 -19.77 -9.45 2.35
CA ASN A 125 -18.91 -10.30 1.52
C ASN A 125 -17.41 -10.13 1.84
N SER A 126 -17.07 -9.95 3.12
CA SER A 126 -15.68 -9.71 3.53
C SER A 126 -15.10 -10.95 4.19
N THR A 127 -13.83 -11.21 3.93
CA THR A 127 -13.06 -12.29 4.58
C THR A 127 -11.85 -11.68 5.26
N PHE A 128 -11.45 -12.20 6.40
CA PHE A 128 -10.24 -11.74 7.06
C PHE A 128 -9.51 -12.82 7.86
N LEU A 129 -8.22 -12.58 8.06
CA LEU A 129 -7.38 -13.33 9.00
C LEU A 129 -6.65 -12.33 9.90
N LEU A 130 -7.07 -12.32 11.15
CA LEU A 130 -6.34 -11.63 12.22
C LEU A 130 -5.14 -12.49 12.60
N SER A 131 -3.98 -12.19 12.01
CA SER A 131 -2.78 -13.00 12.24
C SER A 131 -1.49 -12.28 11.89
N ASP A 132 -0.43 -12.77 12.51
CA ASP A 132 0.94 -12.48 12.10
C ASP A 132 1.20 -12.97 10.68
N PHE A 133 1.92 -12.17 9.91
CA PHE A 133 2.31 -12.46 8.54
C PHE A 133 2.93 -13.85 8.36
N ARG A 134 3.58 -14.42 9.38
CA ARG A 134 4.11 -15.80 9.33
C ARG A 134 3.04 -16.85 9.03
N HIS A 135 1.76 -16.59 9.29
CA HIS A 135 0.65 -17.49 8.97
C HIS A 135 -0.09 -17.11 7.68
N HIS A 136 0.50 -16.25 6.82
CA HIS A 136 -0.13 -15.81 5.58
C HIS A 136 -0.61 -16.98 4.68
N LYS A 137 0.03 -18.15 4.77
CA LYS A 137 -0.38 -19.38 4.06
C LYS A 137 -1.81 -19.83 4.39
N ASN A 138 -2.34 -19.47 5.56
CA ASN A 138 -3.73 -19.79 5.94
C ASN A 138 -4.76 -19.00 5.11
N MET A 139 -4.36 -17.92 4.44
CA MET A 139 -5.23 -17.14 3.53
C MET A 139 -5.22 -17.66 2.10
N TYR A 140 -4.38 -18.64 1.78
CA TYR A 140 -4.20 -19.04 0.40
C TYR A 140 -5.49 -19.71 -0.09
N PRO A 141 -5.94 -19.38 -1.31
CA PRO A 141 -7.01 -20.10 -1.95
C PRO A 141 -6.74 -21.61 -1.84
N ARG A 142 -7.70 -22.37 -1.31
CA ARG A 142 -7.65 -23.84 -1.40
C ARG A 142 -7.68 -24.22 -2.88
N THR A 143 -7.29 -25.44 -3.23
CA THR A 143 -7.14 -25.92 -4.62
C THR A 143 -8.35 -25.73 -5.54
N ASN A 144 -9.53 -25.41 -4.99
CA ASN A 144 -10.78 -25.15 -5.73
C ASN A 144 -11.30 -23.70 -5.58
N MET A 145 -10.54 -22.79 -4.95
CA MET A 145 -10.92 -21.38 -4.82
C MET A 145 -10.19 -20.54 -5.87
N GLU A 146 -10.88 -19.57 -6.45
CA GLU A 146 -10.28 -18.67 -7.43
C GLU A 146 -9.22 -17.78 -6.78
N LYS A 147 -8.14 -17.53 -7.52
CA LYS A 147 -7.06 -16.62 -7.16
C LYS A 147 -7.53 -15.15 -7.20
N TYR A 148 -6.71 -14.25 -6.69
CA TYR A 148 -7.02 -12.81 -6.63
C TYR A 148 -6.64 -12.09 -7.92
N ASP A 149 -7.46 -11.12 -8.33
CA ASP A 149 -7.23 -10.25 -9.48
C ASP A 149 -6.51 -8.95 -9.10
N LEU A 150 -6.63 -8.56 -7.82
CA LEU A 150 -5.96 -7.42 -7.22
C LEU A 150 -5.37 -7.83 -5.87
N ILE A 151 -4.07 -7.59 -5.70
CA ILE A 151 -3.38 -7.77 -4.42
C ILE A 151 -2.73 -6.43 -4.04
N VAL A 152 -3.11 -5.88 -2.89
CA VAL A 152 -2.57 -4.64 -2.33
C VAL A 152 -1.76 -4.95 -1.06
N LEU A 153 -0.58 -4.35 -0.93
CA LEU A 153 0.31 -4.53 0.21
C LEU A 153 0.68 -3.18 0.82
N ASP A 154 0.61 -3.08 2.15
CA ASP A 154 1.22 -1.99 2.94
C ASP A 154 2.19 -2.54 4.00
N PRO A 155 3.35 -3.09 3.60
CA PRO A 155 4.26 -3.75 4.54
C PRO A 155 4.78 -2.79 5.61
N PRO A 156 5.04 -3.27 6.84
CA PRO A 156 5.65 -2.49 7.91
C PRO A 156 7.16 -2.29 7.67
N TRP A 157 7.52 -1.53 6.63
CA TRP A 157 8.89 -1.32 6.17
C TRP A 157 9.86 -0.95 7.29
N GLN A 158 11.02 -1.63 7.31
CA GLN A 158 11.98 -1.43 8.39
C GLN A 158 12.53 0.01 8.43
N ASN A 159 12.34 0.67 9.57
CA ASN A 159 12.83 2.03 9.77
C ASN A 159 13.76 2.11 10.98
N LYS A 160 14.93 2.75 10.80
CA LYS A 160 15.91 2.98 11.89
C LYS A 160 15.29 3.67 13.12
N SER A 161 14.25 4.49 12.92
CA SER A 161 13.49 5.15 14.01
C SER A 161 12.54 4.20 14.75
N VAL A 162 11.95 3.22 14.05
CA VAL A 162 10.96 2.26 14.59
C VAL A 162 11.65 1.14 15.38
N LYS A 163 12.90 0.78 15.01
CA LYS A 163 13.73 -0.21 15.75
C LYS A 163 13.91 0.13 17.24
N ARG A 164 13.75 1.39 17.64
CA ARG A 164 13.87 1.81 19.06
C ARG A 164 12.59 1.59 19.89
N LYS A 165 11.45 1.27 19.28
CA LYS A 165 10.16 1.13 19.99
C LYS A 165 9.70 -0.31 20.26
N LYS A 166 10.44 -1.36 19.84
CA LYS A 166 10.16 -2.80 20.09
C LYS A 166 8.71 -3.28 19.81
N MET A 167 7.87 -2.49 19.13
CA MET A 167 6.41 -2.74 19.04
C MET A 167 5.97 -3.60 17.85
N TYR A 168 6.86 -3.99 16.95
CA TYR A 168 6.54 -4.92 15.87
C TYR A 168 7.57 -6.03 15.88
N GLY A 169 7.11 -7.29 15.95
CA GLY A 169 7.94 -8.46 15.67
C GLY A 169 8.68 -8.22 14.36
N SER A 170 9.97 -8.54 14.34
CA SER A 170 10.96 -8.12 13.33
C SER A 170 10.69 -8.69 11.93
N LEU A 171 9.60 -8.28 11.26
CA LEU A 171 9.42 -8.54 9.84
C LEU A 171 10.59 -7.87 9.10
N LYS A 172 11.36 -8.67 8.37
CA LYS A 172 12.39 -8.22 7.45
C LYS A 172 11.76 -7.97 6.09
N ASP A 173 12.35 -7.07 5.31
CA ASP A 173 11.85 -6.77 3.97
C ASP A 173 11.88 -8.06 3.12
N GLU A 174 12.88 -8.91 3.34
CA GLU A 174 13.09 -10.20 2.66
C GLU A 174 12.04 -11.26 3.00
N ASP A 175 11.38 -11.18 4.16
CA ASP A 175 10.31 -12.13 4.55
C ASP A 175 9.11 -12.03 3.58
N LEU A 176 8.96 -10.91 2.86
CA LEU A 176 7.94 -10.77 1.82
C LEU A 176 8.15 -11.76 0.66
N LEU A 177 9.37 -12.20 0.41
CA LEU A 177 9.69 -13.13 -0.69
C LEU A 177 9.03 -14.51 -0.50
N ASP A 178 8.60 -14.83 0.72
CA ASP A 178 7.93 -16.10 1.05
C ASP A 178 6.47 -16.15 0.57
N ILE A 179 5.89 -15.01 0.17
CA ILE A 179 4.54 -14.99 -0.43
C ILE A 179 4.60 -15.69 -1.79
N SER A 180 3.83 -16.77 -1.94
CA SER A 180 3.64 -17.45 -3.22
C SER A 180 2.59 -16.72 -4.05
N MET A 181 3.06 -15.90 -4.99
CA MET A 181 2.17 -15.27 -5.98
C MET A 181 1.58 -16.29 -6.95
N GLU A 182 2.23 -17.44 -7.13
CA GLU A 182 1.69 -18.58 -7.87
C GLU A 182 0.38 -19.09 -7.29
N ASP A 183 0.28 -19.18 -5.96
CA ASP A 183 -0.92 -19.66 -5.28
C ASP A 183 -1.98 -18.56 -5.12
N LEU A 184 -1.55 -17.30 -5.02
CA LEU A 184 -2.45 -16.18 -4.72
C LEU A 184 -2.98 -15.44 -5.95
N ALA A 185 -2.18 -15.28 -7.00
CA ALA A 185 -2.45 -14.32 -8.06
C ALA A 185 -3.01 -14.98 -9.32
N ALA A 186 -4.15 -14.49 -9.80
CA ALA A 186 -4.70 -14.89 -11.10
C ALA A 186 -3.78 -14.38 -12.24
N PRO A 187 -3.80 -15.00 -13.43
CA PRO A 187 -3.05 -14.49 -14.58
C PRO A 187 -3.41 -13.02 -14.86
N GLY A 188 -2.39 -12.16 -14.95
CA GLY A 188 -2.60 -10.72 -15.16
C GLY A 188 -3.04 -9.94 -13.91
N CYS A 189 -3.05 -10.56 -12.73
CA CYS A 189 -3.34 -9.92 -11.45
C CYS A 189 -2.54 -8.62 -11.29
N VAL A 190 -3.22 -7.57 -10.83
CA VAL A 190 -2.59 -6.30 -10.48
C VAL A 190 -2.04 -6.41 -9.07
N VAL A 191 -0.75 -6.11 -8.91
CA VAL A 191 -0.05 -6.15 -7.61
C VAL A 191 0.38 -4.74 -7.27
N VAL A 192 -0.06 -4.24 -6.12
CA VAL A 192 0.18 -2.86 -5.68
C VAL A 192 0.90 -2.87 -4.36
N VAL A 193 2.02 -2.16 -4.28
CA VAL A 193 2.82 -2.05 -3.05
C VAL A 193 2.94 -0.58 -2.65
N TRP A 194 2.45 -0.25 -1.46
CA TRP A 194 2.80 1.00 -0.79
C TRP A 194 4.24 0.95 -0.32
N VAL A 195 5.06 1.93 -0.71
CA VAL A 195 6.49 1.96 -0.41
C VAL A 195 6.89 3.31 0.17
N THR A 196 7.77 3.31 1.17
CA THR A 196 8.33 4.56 1.68
C THR A 196 9.24 5.23 0.65
N ASN A 197 9.48 6.54 0.78
CA ASN A 197 10.40 7.28 -0.11
C ASN A 197 11.89 6.94 0.09
N ARG A 198 12.21 5.77 0.67
CA ARG A 198 13.60 5.33 0.80
C ARG A 198 13.97 4.50 -0.41
N MET A 199 15.01 4.92 -1.13
CA MET A 199 15.52 4.17 -2.29
C MET A 199 15.80 2.70 -1.99
N LYS A 200 16.21 2.35 -0.77
CA LYS A 200 16.37 0.93 -0.36
C LYS A 200 15.11 0.11 -0.62
N HIS A 201 13.95 0.59 -0.16
CA HIS A 201 12.70 -0.17 -0.29
C HIS A 201 12.15 -0.12 -1.72
N ILE A 202 12.29 1.03 -2.39
CA ILE A 202 11.89 1.18 -3.79
C ILE A 202 12.68 0.20 -4.68
N LYS A 203 14.02 0.18 -4.54
CA LYS A 203 14.88 -0.77 -5.26
C LYS A 203 14.59 -2.21 -4.87
N PHE A 204 14.39 -2.51 -3.59
CA PHE A 204 14.01 -3.87 -3.16
C PHE A 204 12.72 -4.36 -3.85
N VAL A 205 11.68 -3.52 -3.91
CA VAL A 205 10.43 -3.93 -4.56
C VAL A 205 10.63 -4.14 -6.07
N LYS A 206 11.28 -3.18 -6.75
CA LYS A 206 11.45 -3.22 -8.21
C LYS A 206 12.44 -4.28 -8.69
N ASP A 207 13.56 -4.42 -7.98
CA ASP A 207 14.73 -5.17 -8.45
C ASP A 207 14.83 -6.54 -7.79
N THR A 208 14.02 -6.83 -6.75
CA THR A 208 14.06 -8.11 -6.02
C THR A 208 12.67 -8.73 -5.86
N LEU A 209 11.73 -8.02 -5.23
CA LEU A 209 10.41 -8.58 -4.90
C LEU A 209 9.58 -8.88 -6.16
N PHE A 210 9.40 -7.90 -7.03
CA PHE A 210 8.62 -8.06 -8.27
C PHE A 210 9.22 -9.13 -9.19
N PRO A 211 10.54 -9.14 -9.48
CA PRO A 211 11.16 -10.24 -10.22
C PRO A 211 10.95 -11.61 -9.59
N ARG A 212 11.13 -11.74 -8.26
CA ARG A 212 10.91 -13.02 -7.55
C ARG A 212 9.48 -13.53 -7.69
N TRP A 213 8.52 -12.62 -7.78
CA TRP A 213 7.10 -12.91 -7.91
C TRP A 213 6.61 -13.03 -9.35
N SER A 214 7.50 -12.98 -10.36
CA SER A 214 7.10 -12.93 -11.78
C SER A 214 6.15 -11.75 -12.07
N VAL A 215 6.29 -10.66 -11.31
CA VAL A 215 5.54 -9.42 -11.48
C VAL A 215 6.39 -8.46 -12.29
N THR A 216 5.81 -7.90 -13.35
CA THR A 216 6.45 -6.84 -14.14
C THR A 216 5.96 -5.49 -13.64
N CYS A 217 6.87 -4.59 -13.25
CA CYS A 217 6.51 -3.22 -12.88
C CYS A 217 5.93 -2.49 -14.09
N VAL A 218 4.73 -1.92 -13.95
CA VAL A 218 4.02 -1.22 -15.04
C VAL A 218 3.78 0.25 -14.74
N ALA A 219 3.80 0.67 -13.46
CA ALA A 219 3.63 2.08 -13.11
C ALA A 219 4.21 2.45 -11.74
N GLU A 220 4.56 3.72 -11.59
CA GLU A 220 5.00 4.35 -10.35
C GLU A 220 4.13 5.56 -10.03
N TRP A 221 3.20 5.38 -9.10
CA TRP A 221 2.26 6.41 -8.68
C TRP A 221 2.69 7.05 -7.37
N GLN A 222 2.11 8.22 -7.08
CA GLN A 222 2.37 8.98 -5.87
C GLN A 222 1.08 9.33 -5.19
N TRP A 223 1.02 9.13 -3.87
CA TRP A 223 -0.01 9.74 -3.04
C TRP A 223 0.52 11.02 -2.42
N LEU A 224 0.08 12.18 -2.90
CA LEU A 224 0.36 13.49 -2.33
C LEU A 224 -0.63 13.82 -1.20
N LYS A 225 -0.07 14.20 -0.06
CA LYS A 225 -0.79 14.55 1.16
C LYS A 225 -0.93 16.06 1.27
N ILE A 226 -2.17 16.52 1.27
CA ILE A 226 -2.52 17.92 1.43
C ILE A 226 -3.29 18.17 2.73
N THR A 227 -3.35 19.42 3.16
CA THR A 227 -4.27 19.90 4.19
C THR A 227 -5.66 20.08 3.59
N LYS A 228 -6.68 20.29 4.44
CA LYS A 228 -8.04 20.66 3.99
C LYS A 228 -8.11 21.98 3.20
N PHE A 229 -7.03 22.76 3.23
CA PHE A 229 -6.88 24.02 2.51
C PHE A 229 -6.05 23.85 1.23
N GLY A 230 -5.75 22.62 0.82
CA GLY A 230 -4.98 22.34 -0.40
C GLY A 230 -3.47 22.52 -0.27
N GLU A 231 -2.93 22.82 0.91
CA GLU A 231 -1.48 22.99 1.09
C GLU A 231 -0.79 21.65 1.29
N MET A 232 0.45 21.48 0.81
CA MET A 232 1.21 20.26 1.08
C MET A 232 1.48 20.12 2.58
N THR A 233 1.29 18.91 3.13
CA THR A 233 1.46 18.66 4.57
C THR A 233 2.88 18.83 5.08
N GLN A 234 3.88 18.78 4.19
CA GLN A 234 5.30 18.95 4.48
C GLN A 234 5.94 19.72 3.34
N ASP A 235 7.09 20.35 3.60
CA ASP A 235 7.88 20.98 2.55
C ASP A 235 8.35 19.91 1.55
N ILE A 236 7.99 20.11 0.28
CA ILE A 236 8.35 19.24 -0.84
C ILE A 236 9.89 19.12 -0.98
N ASN A 237 10.62 20.17 -0.62
CA ASN A 237 12.08 20.21 -0.67
C ASN A 237 12.76 19.60 0.56
N SER A 238 12.00 19.19 1.60
CA SER A 238 12.58 18.61 2.82
C SER A 238 13.37 17.33 2.54
N ASP A 239 14.60 17.24 3.05
CA ASP A 239 15.44 16.02 2.98
C ASP A 239 14.93 14.88 3.87
N HIS A 240 13.99 15.15 4.77
CA HIS A 240 13.54 14.18 5.78
C HIS A 240 12.18 13.58 5.45
N LYS A 241 11.13 14.40 5.53
CA LYS A 241 9.76 13.96 5.30
C LYS A 241 9.24 14.60 4.03
N LYS A 242 8.93 13.76 3.04
CA LYS A 242 8.26 14.21 1.83
C LYS A 242 6.75 14.26 2.06
N PRO A 243 6.02 15.18 1.40
CA PRO A 243 4.57 15.27 1.48
C PRO A 243 3.86 14.19 0.65
N TYR A 244 4.58 13.21 0.09
CA TYR A 244 4.00 12.14 -0.69
C TYR A 244 4.51 10.76 -0.25
N GLU A 245 3.82 9.71 -0.65
CA GLU A 245 4.29 8.31 -0.57
C GLU A 245 4.25 7.65 -1.96
N MET A 246 5.06 6.62 -2.17
CA MET A 246 5.15 5.91 -3.44
C MET A 246 4.18 4.72 -3.47
N ILE A 247 3.61 4.48 -4.64
CA ILE A 247 2.81 3.30 -4.96
C ILE A 247 3.47 2.65 -6.18
N LEU A 248 3.97 1.43 -6.03
CA LEU A 248 4.51 0.66 -7.15
C LEU A 248 3.47 -0.34 -7.62
N ILE A 249 3.17 -0.34 -8.91
CA ILE A 249 2.14 -1.19 -9.51
C ILE A 249 2.81 -2.13 -10.50
N GLY A 250 2.49 -3.41 -10.38
CA GLY A 250 2.94 -4.44 -11.30
C GLY A 250 1.81 -5.34 -11.79
N ARG A 251 2.12 -6.12 -12.84
CA ARG A 251 1.25 -7.16 -13.40
C ARG A 251 1.93 -8.52 -13.23
N TYR A 252 1.23 -9.46 -12.60
CA TYR A 252 1.68 -10.84 -12.48
C TYR A 252 1.61 -11.56 -13.83
N ASN A 253 2.69 -12.23 -14.20
CA ASN A 253 2.78 -13.03 -15.43
C ASN A 253 3.18 -14.47 -15.08
N GLU A 254 2.18 -15.36 -15.08
CA GLU A 254 2.34 -16.79 -14.75
C GLU A 254 3.38 -17.48 -15.66
N PHE A 255 3.48 -17.08 -16.92
CA PHE A 255 4.37 -17.73 -17.90
C PHE A 255 5.85 -17.35 -17.77
N LYS A 256 6.18 -16.30 -16.99
CA LYS A 256 7.58 -15.93 -16.72
C LYS A 256 8.32 -16.94 -15.84
N LEU A 257 7.62 -17.87 -15.19
CA LEU A 257 8.23 -18.94 -14.39
C LEU A 257 8.97 -19.99 -15.23
N SER A 258 8.69 -20.07 -16.53
CA SER A 258 9.29 -21.08 -17.42
C SER A 258 10.72 -20.76 -17.89
N TYR A 259 11.25 -19.55 -17.63
CA TYR A 259 12.61 -19.17 -18.03
C TYR A 259 13.49 -18.84 -16.81
N LYS A 260 14.35 -19.82 -16.49
CA LYS A 260 15.44 -19.85 -15.50
C LYS A 260 15.05 -20.37 -14.11
N GLU A 261 15.38 -21.64 -13.87
CA GLU A 261 15.81 -22.10 -12.55
C GLU A 261 16.81 -21.09 -11.97
N TRP A 262 16.44 -20.45 -10.88
CA TRP A 262 17.33 -19.59 -10.12
C TRP A 262 18.33 -20.46 -9.36
N THR A 263 19.51 -20.68 -9.92
CA THR A 263 20.65 -21.23 -9.16
C THR A 263 21.32 -20.10 -8.40
N ALA A 264 21.28 -20.15 -7.06
CA ALA A 264 22.01 -19.20 -6.22
C ALA A 264 23.51 -19.23 -6.53
N PRO A 265 24.21 -18.07 -6.62
CA PRO A 265 25.64 -18.07 -6.86
C PRO A 265 26.37 -18.63 -5.63
N SER A 266 27.17 -19.69 -5.83
CA SER A 266 28.03 -20.26 -4.80
C SER A 266 29.12 -19.26 -4.38
N PRO A 267 29.53 -19.24 -3.10
CA PRO A 267 30.54 -18.32 -2.62
C PRO A 267 31.93 -18.82 -3.04
N THR A 268 32.49 -18.29 -4.12
CA THR A 268 33.91 -18.48 -4.45
C THR A 268 34.70 -17.18 -4.45
N ASN A 269 35.89 -17.29 -3.90
CA ASN A 269 36.85 -16.29 -3.46
C ASN A 269 37.04 -15.04 -4.34
N LYS A 270 37.20 -13.92 -3.62
CA LYS A 270 37.69 -12.62 -4.10
C LYS A 270 38.98 -12.77 -4.91
N THR A 271 38.96 -12.35 -6.18
CA THR A 271 40.10 -11.68 -6.82
C THR A 271 39.62 -10.63 -7.84
N LYS A 272 40.52 -9.70 -8.15
CA LYS A 272 40.32 -8.38 -8.75
C LYS A 272 39.76 -8.38 -10.18
N ARG A 273 38.92 -7.36 -10.45
CA ARG A 273 38.68 -6.64 -11.71
C ARG A 273 38.30 -7.50 -12.93
N GLU A 274 37.07 -7.29 -13.41
CA GLU A 274 36.87 -6.68 -14.73
C GLU A 274 35.48 -6.04 -14.85
N LYS A 275 35.46 -4.92 -15.57
CA LYS A 275 34.28 -4.12 -15.87
C LYS A 275 33.61 -4.75 -17.07
N GLU A 276 32.50 -5.45 -16.87
CA GLU A 276 31.51 -5.62 -17.93
C GLU A 276 30.14 -5.20 -17.40
N CYS A 277 29.75 -4.02 -17.90
CA CYS A 277 28.43 -3.45 -17.76
C CYS A 277 27.49 -4.35 -18.58
N TYR A 278 26.69 -5.18 -17.92
CA TYR A 278 25.61 -5.91 -18.59
C TYR A 278 24.61 -4.89 -19.12
N LYS A 279 24.74 -4.56 -20.41
CA LYS A 279 23.73 -3.85 -21.18
C LYS A 279 22.47 -4.72 -21.16
N ILE A 280 21.44 -4.26 -20.46
CA ILE A 280 20.08 -4.77 -20.65
C ILE A 280 19.65 -4.28 -22.04
N PRO A 281 19.20 -5.14 -22.96
CA PRO A 281 18.69 -4.67 -24.25
C PRO A 281 17.45 -3.81 -23.98
N ALA A 282 17.37 -2.65 -24.62
CA ALA A 282 16.14 -1.86 -24.65
C ALA A 282 15.04 -2.73 -25.26
N CYS A 283 14.00 -3.02 -24.48
CA CYS A 283 12.81 -3.71 -24.98
C CYS A 283 11.96 -2.73 -25.78
N ASP A 284 12.10 -2.80 -27.10
CA ASP A 284 11.25 -2.11 -28.06
C ASP A 284 9.92 -2.88 -28.19
N TRP A 285 8.82 -2.30 -27.72
CA TRP A 285 7.51 -2.97 -27.66
C TRP A 285 6.72 -2.91 -28.98
N LYS A 286 7.33 -2.44 -30.07
CA LYS A 286 6.63 -2.10 -31.31
C LYS A 286 6.55 -3.17 -32.40
N SER A 287 6.85 -4.43 -32.11
CA SER A 287 6.75 -5.48 -33.13
C SER A 287 6.14 -6.75 -32.56
N GLY A 288 4.90 -7.05 -32.97
CA GLY A 288 4.32 -8.38 -32.70
C GLY A 288 2.80 -8.52 -32.68
N ILE A 289 2.03 -7.81 -33.52
CA ILE A 289 0.71 -8.30 -33.98
C ILE A 289 0.60 -7.91 -35.47
N THR A 290 1.05 -8.80 -36.34
CA THR A 290 0.67 -8.82 -37.75
C THR A 290 0.36 -10.27 -38.12
N ASP A 291 -0.83 -10.44 -38.69
CA ASP A 291 -1.22 -11.47 -39.65
C ASP A 291 -1.31 -12.93 -39.20
N LEU A 292 -2.52 -13.30 -38.77
CA LEU A 292 -3.13 -14.58 -39.14
C LEU A 292 -4.58 -14.31 -39.57
N CYS A 293 -4.76 -13.71 -40.75
CA CYS A 293 -5.99 -13.82 -41.52
C CYS A 293 -5.66 -14.68 -42.74
N GLY A 294 -6.10 -15.94 -42.72
CA GLY A 294 -6.17 -16.78 -43.90
C GLY A 294 -7.54 -16.61 -44.55
N GLU A 295 -7.54 -16.13 -45.79
CA GLU A 295 -8.60 -16.31 -46.80
C GLU A 295 -8.96 -17.80 -46.90
N GLY A 296 -10.15 -18.28 -47.23
CA GLY A 296 -11.40 -17.72 -47.73
C GLY A 296 -12.13 -18.91 -48.39
N ILE A 297 -13.42 -19.14 -48.12
CA ILE A 297 -14.30 -19.94 -48.99
C ILE A 297 -15.70 -19.30 -48.95
N SER A 298 -16.24 -19.09 -50.15
CA SER A 298 -17.44 -18.36 -50.51
C SER A 298 -18.73 -19.17 -50.46
N ASN A 299 -19.82 -18.44 -50.20
CA ASN A 299 -21.23 -18.58 -50.65
C ASN A 299 -22.07 -19.81 -50.24
N ASP A 300 -23.13 -19.59 -49.45
CA ASP A 300 -24.51 -19.68 -49.98
C ASP A 300 -25.56 -19.06 -49.02
N GLU A 301 -26.66 -18.58 -49.60
CA GLU A 301 -27.71 -17.75 -48.96
C GLU A 301 -28.74 -18.52 -48.11
N GLY A 302 -29.31 -17.83 -47.11
CA GLY A 302 -30.57 -18.20 -46.45
C GLY A 302 -30.83 -17.41 -45.15
N PRO A 303 -31.98 -16.73 -44.98
CA PRO A 303 -32.26 -15.94 -43.79
C PRO A 303 -32.82 -16.83 -42.69
N CYS A 304 -32.10 -16.97 -41.57
CA CYS A 304 -32.64 -17.55 -40.35
C CYS A 304 -32.61 -16.53 -39.22
N GLU A 305 -33.77 -16.38 -38.59
CA GLU A 305 -34.16 -15.37 -37.63
C GLU A 305 -33.22 -15.29 -36.42
N ALA A 306 -33.01 -14.05 -35.97
CA ALA A 306 -32.18 -13.70 -34.84
C ALA A 306 -32.78 -14.24 -33.52
N ILE A 307 -32.03 -15.11 -32.85
CA ILE A 307 -32.11 -15.25 -31.39
C ILE A 307 -30.92 -14.49 -30.83
N GLY A 308 -31.19 -13.34 -30.21
CA GLY A 308 -30.18 -12.42 -29.69
C GLY A 308 -29.27 -13.09 -28.66
N ALA A 309 -28.08 -13.49 -29.09
CA ALA A 309 -26.95 -13.66 -28.20
C ALA A 309 -26.49 -12.25 -27.79
N THR A 310 -26.87 -11.81 -26.60
CA THR A 310 -26.25 -10.66 -25.94
C THR A 310 -24.78 -11.02 -25.70
N GLY A 311 -23.93 -10.71 -26.67
CA GLY A 311 -22.49 -10.86 -26.54
C GLY A 311 -22.02 -10.03 -25.35
N ASN A 312 -21.53 -10.71 -24.31
CA ASN A 312 -20.74 -10.08 -23.26
C ASN A 312 -19.53 -9.40 -23.94
N LYS A 313 -19.61 -8.09 -24.19
CA LYS A 313 -18.45 -7.31 -24.61
C LYS A 313 -17.42 -7.42 -23.49
N LYS A 314 -16.34 -8.19 -23.71
CA LYS A 314 -15.20 -8.24 -22.79
C LYS A 314 -14.72 -6.79 -22.57
N LYS A 315 -14.74 -6.34 -21.32
CA LYS A 315 -14.21 -5.04 -20.93
C LYS A 315 -12.74 -4.96 -21.34
N GLU A 316 -12.43 -4.10 -22.30
CA GLU A 316 -11.03 -3.80 -22.63
C GLU A 316 -10.38 -3.10 -21.44
N LEU A 317 -9.39 -3.75 -20.84
CA LEU A 317 -8.66 -3.19 -19.71
C LEU A 317 -7.65 -2.17 -20.21
N GLY A 318 -7.67 -0.96 -19.66
CA GLY A 318 -6.71 0.08 -20.02
C GLY A 318 -5.26 -0.26 -19.63
N SER A 319 -4.30 0.39 -20.28
CA SER A 319 -2.91 0.41 -19.83
C SER A 319 -2.72 1.38 -18.68
N PHE A 320 -1.90 1.04 -17.69
CA PHE A 320 -1.58 1.97 -16.61
C PHE A 320 -0.78 3.17 -17.13
N PRO A 321 -1.12 4.41 -16.73
CA PRO A 321 -0.21 5.53 -16.90
C PRO A 321 1.05 5.28 -16.07
N GLU A 322 2.22 5.45 -16.69
CA GLU A 322 3.52 5.23 -16.05
C GLU A 322 3.65 6.04 -14.74
N SER A 323 3.05 7.24 -14.71
CA SER A 323 3.01 8.10 -13.54
C SER A 323 1.62 8.69 -13.33
N TYR A 324 1.15 8.67 -12.09
CA TYR A 324 -0.14 9.21 -11.68
C TYR A 324 -0.05 9.71 -10.24
N VAL A 325 -0.72 10.83 -9.94
CA VAL A 325 -0.70 11.43 -8.60
C VAL A 325 -2.10 11.41 -8.01
N ILE A 326 -2.27 10.71 -6.89
CA ILE A 326 -3.46 10.73 -6.05
C ILE A 326 -3.28 11.82 -5.01
N ILE A 327 -4.28 12.69 -4.84
CA ILE A 327 -4.23 13.79 -3.87
C ILE A 327 -5.35 13.56 -2.85
N SER A 328 -5.01 13.57 -1.56
CA SER A 328 -6.03 13.55 -0.49
C SER A 328 -5.52 14.13 0.81
N VAL A 329 -6.47 14.46 1.71
CA VAL A 329 -6.16 14.80 3.09
C VAL A 329 -5.92 13.49 3.86
N PRO A 330 -4.74 13.31 4.49
CA PRO A 330 -4.47 12.10 5.25
C PRO A 330 -5.37 12.01 6.47
N CYS A 331 -5.76 10.79 6.85
CA CYS A 331 -6.47 10.53 8.09
C CYS A 331 -5.61 10.95 9.30
N ALA A 332 -6.26 11.40 10.38
CA ALA A 332 -5.58 11.67 11.64
C ALA A 332 -4.98 10.39 12.27
N LEU A 333 -5.58 9.23 11.99
CA LEU A 333 -5.03 7.93 12.37
C LEU A 333 -3.77 7.63 11.56
N HIS A 334 -2.69 7.28 12.26
CA HIS A 334 -1.40 7.05 11.64
C HIS A 334 -1.45 5.91 10.60
N SER A 335 -0.73 6.11 9.51
CA SER A 335 -0.52 5.13 8.43
C SER A 335 -1.77 4.67 7.66
N ASN A 336 -2.92 5.33 7.83
CA ASN A 336 -4.11 5.02 7.03
C ASN A 336 -3.96 5.57 5.60
N LYS A 337 -3.98 4.68 4.61
CA LYS A 337 -3.84 5.00 3.19
C LYS A 337 -5.22 5.24 2.57
N PRO A 338 -5.33 6.08 1.53
CA PRO A 338 -6.58 6.21 0.79
C PRO A 338 -6.91 4.89 0.08
N PRO A 339 -8.19 4.50 0.00
CA PRO A 339 -8.61 3.34 -0.78
C PRO A 339 -8.21 3.50 -2.25
N LEU A 340 -7.67 2.44 -2.85
CA LEU A 340 -7.18 2.48 -4.23
C LEU A 340 -8.19 1.95 -5.26
N ILE A 341 -9.27 1.29 -4.83
CA ILE A 341 -10.19 0.60 -5.75
C ILE A 341 -10.79 1.55 -6.79
N GLU A 342 -11.16 2.78 -6.40
CA GLU A 342 -11.78 3.75 -7.30
C GLU A 342 -10.86 4.20 -8.44
N VAL A 343 -9.55 4.29 -8.18
CA VAL A 343 -8.55 4.64 -9.21
C VAL A 343 -8.08 3.43 -9.99
N LEU A 344 -8.20 2.21 -9.43
CA LEU A 344 -7.76 0.97 -10.06
C LEU A 344 -8.84 0.28 -10.89
N LYS A 345 -10.14 0.51 -10.64
CA LYS A 345 -11.27 -0.21 -11.27
C LYS A 345 -11.29 -0.18 -12.81
N ARG A 346 -10.65 0.81 -13.43
CA ARG A 346 -10.52 0.92 -14.89
C ARG A 346 -9.50 -0.05 -15.49
N TYR A 347 -8.61 -0.59 -14.66
CA TYR A 347 -7.55 -1.52 -15.04
C TYR A 347 -7.83 -2.96 -14.56
N LEU A 348 -8.99 -3.15 -13.92
CA LEU A 348 -9.45 -4.43 -13.37
C LEU A 348 -10.68 -4.92 -14.13
N LYS A 349 -10.84 -6.23 -14.17
CA LYS A 349 -12.09 -6.87 -14.61
C LYS A 349 -13.25 -6.45 -13.71
N ASP A 350 -14.47 -6.71 -14.15
CA ASP A 350 -15.64 -6.49 -13.32
C ASP A 350 -15.66 -7.50 -12.17
N ASP A 351 -16.13 -7.04 -11.00
CA ASP A 351 -16.15 -7.78 -9.73
C ASP A 351 -14.82 -8.49 -9.40
N PRO A 352 -13.70 -7.75 -9.30
CA PRO A 352 -12.39 -8.34 -9.05
C PRO A 352 -12.30 -8.94 -7.65
N ARG A 353 -11.70 -10.13 -7.54
CA ARG A 353 -11.33 -10.69 -6.23
C ARG A 353 -10.14 -9.93 -5.69
N CYS A 354 -10.32 -9.28 -4.54
CA CYS A 354 -9.33 -8.37 -3.97
C CYS A 354 -8.75 -8.92 -2.66
N LEU A 355 -7.43 -8.83 -2.51
CA LEU A 355 -6.69 -9.17 -1.30
C LEU A 355 -5.89 -7.96 -0.81
N GLU A 356 -6.00 -7.65 0.48
CA GLU A 356 -5.15 -6.68 1.17
C GLU A 356 -4.27 -7.40 2.19
N LEU A 357 -2.95 -7.34 1.99
CA LEU A 357 -1.95 -7.85 2.91
C LEU A 357 -1.42 -6.72 3.81
N PHE A 358 -1.22 -7.02 5.09
CA PHE A 358 -0.92 -6.05 6.15
C PHE A 358 -2.07 -5.05 6.37
N ALA A 359 -3.29 -5.51 6.14
CA ALA A 359 -4.51 -4.75 6.29
C ALA A 359 -4.70 -4.27 7.75
N ARG A 360 -5.28 -3.09 7.86
CA ARG A 360 -5.76 -2.52 9.15
C ARG A 360 -7.26 -2.27 9.16
N ASN A 361 -7.89 -2.36 8.00
CA ASN A 361 -9.31 -2.09 7.79
C ASN A 361 -9.94 -3.31 7.10
N LEU A 362 -11.27 -3.42 7.24
CA LEU A 362 -12.07 -4.35 6.46
C LEU A 362 -12.81 -3.58 5.37
N TRP A 363 -12.87 -4.16 4.19
CA TRP A 363 -13.60 -3.58 3.05
C TRP A 363 -14.64 -4.58 2.52
N PRO A 364 -15.81 -4.10 2.05
CA PRO A 364 -16.78 -4.94 1.38
C PRO A 364 -16.18 -5.65 0.16
N ASN A 365 -16.41 -6.95 0.01
CA ASN A 365 -15.88 -7.77 -1.11
C ASN A 365 -14.35 -7.95 -1.13
N TRP A 366 -13.66 -7.74 0.00
CA TRP A 366 -12.21 -7.94 0.12
C TRP A 366 -11.86 -9.09 1.06
N THR A 367 -10.72 -9.71 0.79
CA THR A 367 -10.00 -10.51 1.77
C THR A 367 -8.89 -9.67 2.42
N SER A 368 -8.81 -9.65 3.75
CA SER A 368 -7.88 -8.80 4.51
C SER A 368 -7.03 -9.62 5.50
N LEU A 369 -5.70 -9.55 5.38
CA LEU A 369 -4.75 -10.20 6.29
C LEU A 369 -3.96 -9.16 7.08
N GLY A 370 -3.92 -9.27 8.40
CA GLY A 370 -3.01 -8.46 9.22
C GLY A 370 -3.22 -8.61 10.72
N ASN A 371 -2.25 -8.09 11.49
CA ASN A 371 -2.24 -8.10 12.96
C ASN A 371 -3.26 -7.14 13.59
N GLU A 372 -3.74 -6.17 12.82
CA GLU A 372 -4.62 -5.10 13.28
C GLU A 372 -6.00 -5.18 12.59
N VAL A 373 -6.27 -6.27 11.87
CA VAL A 373 -7.56 -6.49 11.23
C VAL A 373 -8.59 -6.73 12.34
N CYS A 374 -9.56 -5.82 12.46
CA CYS A 374 -10.51 -5.71 13.57
C CYS A 374 -10.00 -5.02 14.86
N THR A 375 -8.85 -4.33 14.89
CA THR A 375 -8.44 -3.58 16.11
C THR A 375 -8.73 -2.08 16.03
N SER A 376 -9.01 -1.56 14.83
CA SER A 376 -9.16 -0.12 14.55
C SER A 376 -10.60 0.40 14.59
N TRP A 377 -11.61 -0.48 14.65
CA TRP A 377 -13.03 -0.08 14.57
C TRP A 377 -13.94 -0.80 15.59
N PRO A 378 -13.75 -0.64 16.91
CA PRO A 378 -14.90 -0.73 17.80
C PRO A 378 -15.94 0.30 17.33
N VAL A 379 -17.24 -0.03 17.41
CA VAL A 379 -18.40 0.77 16.94
C VAL A 379 -18.42 2.25 17.39
N LYS A 380 -17.46 2.69 18.21
CA LYS A 380 -17.26 4.08 18.65
C LYS A 380 -16.78 5.08 17.59
N GLN A 381 -16.42 4.68 16.37
CA GLN A 381 -16.01 5.64 15.34
C GLN A 381 -16.48 5.22 13.95
N LEU A 382 -17.78 5.35 13.61
CA LEU A 382 -18.24 5.24 12.23
C LEU A 382 -18.29 6.62 11.57
N PHE A 383 -17.42 6.84 10.59
CA PHE A 383 -17.74 7.68 9.44
C PHE A 383 -17.48 6.83 8.19
N ILE A 384 -18.50 6.08 7.77
CA ILE A 384 -18.57 5.62 6.39
C ILE A 384 -18.93 6.86 5.58
N PRO A 385 -18.15 7.27 4.56
CA PRO A 385 -18.62 8.30 3.65
C PRO A 385 -19.77 7.70 2.84
N LEU A 386 -21.00 8.07 3.21
CA LEU A 386 -22.16 7.94 2.34
C LEU A 386 -21.94 8.93 1.18
N PHE A 387 -21.38 8.46 0.08
CA PHE A 387 -21.59 9.09 -1.21
C PHE A 387 -22.75 8.35 -1.87
N SER A 388 -23.94 8.95 -1.78
CA SER A 388 -25.08 8.69 -2.65
C SER A 388 -25.00 9.58 -3.88
#